data_AF-A0A7W6HDQ3-F1
#
_entry.id   AF-A0A7W6HDQ3-F1
#
_cell.length_a   1.000
_cell.length_b   1.000
_cell.length_c   1.000
_cell.angle_alpha   90.00
_cell.angle_beta   90.00
_cell.angle_gamma   90.00
#
_symmetry.space_group_name_H-M   'P 1'
#
loop_
_entity.id
_entity.type
_entity.pdbx_description
1 polymer ?
#
loop_
_entity_poly.entity_id
_entity_poly.type
_entity_poly.pdbx_seq_one_letter_code
_entity_poly.pdbx_strand_id
1 'polypeptide(L)'
;MQRILVVWFGVLAMAPAGATNLQHDEVIERWHTGRYVCKMGQRPDGGDVTEQEVAVACQSLNEIGMILVEDGYCWSRREQEWFPARSYAGLCDK
;
A
#
# COMPACT_ATOMS: atom_id res chain seq x y z
N MET A 1 12.09 -37.70 49.45
CA MET A 1 10.76 -37.67 48.78
C MET A 1 10.61 -36.27 48.19
N GLN A 2 10.79 -36.03 46.89
CA GLN A 2 9.97 -36.43 45.73
C GLN A 2 9.30 -35.17 45.14
N ARG A 3 10.06 -34.59 44.19
CA ARG A 3 9.65 -33.94 42.93
C ARG A 3 8.66 -32.76 42.99
N ILE A 4 9.28 -31.59 42.90
CA ILE A 4 8.79 -30.35 42.30
C ILE A 4 8.05 -30.63 40.99
N LEU A 5 6.76 -30.27 40.91
CA LEU A 5 6.04 -30.09 39.65
C LEU A 5 5.83 -28.59 39.46
N VAL A 6 6.81 -27.95 38.83
CA VAL A 6 6.66 -26.61 38.24
C VAL A 6 5.71 -26.79 37.06
N VAL A 7 4.48 -26.33 37.23
CA VAL A 7 3.50 -26.21 36.15
C VAL A 7 4.07 -25.18 35.18
N TRP A 8 4.44 -25.67 34.00
CA TRP A 8 4.88 -24.87 32.87
C TRP A 8 3.80 -23.85 32.54
N PHE A 9 4.08 -22.57 32.76
CA PHE A 9 3.36 -21.47 32.14
C PHE A 9 3.53 -21.62 30.63
N GLY A 10 2.50 -22.17 29.97
CA GLY A 10 2.34 -22.07 28.53
C GLY A 10 2.15 -20.60 28.19
N VAL A 11 3.24 -19.92 27.84
CA VAL A 11 3.20 -18.64 27.15
C VAL A 11 2.62 -18.93 25.78
N LEU A 12 1.30 -18.73 25.65
CA LEU A 12 0.63 -18.66 24.36
C LEU A 12 1.22 -17.43 23.65
N ALA A 13 2.21 -17.69 22.78
CA ALA A 13 2.71 -16.73 21.83
C ALA A 13 1.59 -16.45 20.81
N MET A 14 0.68 -15.54 21.15
CA MET A 14 -0.27 -15.00 20.19
C MET A 14 0.37 -13.80 19.48
N ALA A 15 0.78 -14.12 18.25
CA ALA A 15 1.26 -13.31 17.14
C ALA A 15 1.09 -11.78 17.21
N PRO A 16 2.08 -10.99 16.74
CA PRO A 16 1.83 -9.62 16.32
C PRO A 16 1.02 -9.63 15.01
N ALA A 17 -0.30 -9.78 15.11
CA ALA A 17 -1.22 -9.54 14.00
C ALA A 17 -1.47 -8.03 13.88
N GLY A 18 -0.48 -7.27 13.39
CA GLY A 18 -0.62 -5.82 13.30
C GLY A 18 0.42 -5.06 12.48
N ALA A 19 1.23 -5.75 11.67
CA ALA A 19 2.38 -5.11 11.00
C ALA A 19 2.23 -4.87 9.49
N THR A 20 1.08 -5.12 8.86
CA THR A 20 0.96 -4.96 7.40
C THR A 20 0.16 -3.75 6.95
N ASN A 21 -0.78 -3.20 7.73
CA ASN A 21 -1.64 -2.10 7.22
C ASN A 21 -0.93 -0.75 7.07
N LEU A 22 0.02 -0.43 7.97
CA LEU A 22 0.73 0.85 7.93
C LEU A 22 1.56 1.05 6.65
N GLN A 23 2.08 -0.03 6.06
CA GLN A 23 2.82 0.05 4.80
C GLN A 23 1.91 0.33 3.60
N HIS A 24 0.68 -0.19 3.58
CA HIS A 24 -0.22 0.01 2.45
C HIS A 24 -0.74 1.45 2.38
N ASP A 25 -1.05 2.05 3.54
CA ASP A 25 -1.50 3.44 3.61
C ASP A 25 -0.41 4.39 3.09
N GLU A 26 0.86 4.13 3.44
CA GLU A 26 2.01 4.88 2.92
C GLU A 26 2.18 4.71 1.40
N VAL A 27 2.02 3.48 0.88
CA VAL A 27 2.12 3.22 -0.56
C VAL A 27 1.00 3.92 -1.33
N ILE A 28 -0.23 3.92 -0.81
CA ILE A 28 -1.36 4.64 -1.41
C ILE A 28 -1.16 6.16 -1.34
N GLU A 29 -0.67 6.68 -0.22
CA GLU A 29 -0.36 8.11 -0.09
C GLU A 29 0.71 8.54 -1.11
N ARG A 30 1.79 7.76 -1.26
CA ARG A 30 2.82 8.01 -2.27
C ARG A 30 2.26 7.97 -3.69
N TRP A 31 1.32 7.07 -3.97
CA TRP A 31 0.63 7.02 -5.24
C TRP A 31 -0.22 8.29 -5.48
N HIS A 32 -0.94 8.76 -4.46
CA HIS A 32 -1.68 10.02 -4.52
C HIS A 32 -0.77 11.22 -4.74
N THR A 33 0.41 11.29 -4.12
CA THR A 33 1.35 12.38 -4.41
C THR A 33 1.90 12.29 -5.83
N GLY A 34 2.34 11.10 -6.25
CA GLY A 34 2.95 10.89 -7.56
C GLY A 34 1.98 11.14 -8.72
N ARG A 35 0.68 10.82 -8.57
CA ARG A 35 -0.32 11.01 -9.64
C ARG A 35 -0.50 12.48 -10.03
N TYR A 36 -0.38 13.42 -9.09
CA TYR A 36 -0.46 14.86 -9.42
C TYR A 36 0.70 15.27 -10.32
N VAL A 37 1.93 14.89 -9.93
CA VAL A 37 3.13 15.22 -10.70
C VAL A 37 3.11 14.55 -12.07
N CYS A 38 2.83 13.24 -12.13
CA CYS A 38 2.84 12.48 -13.38
C CYS A 38 1.71 12.87 -14.34
N LYS A 39 0.46 12.98 -13.86
CA LYS A 39 -0.71 13.15 -14.72
C LYS A 39 -1.04 14.61 -14.97
N MET A 40 -0.93 15.46 -13.95
CA MET A 40 -1.33 16.86 -14.03
C MET A 40 -0.16 17.78 -14.36
N GLY A 41 1.09 17.27 -14.30
CA GLY A 41 2.27 18.10 -14.52
C GLY A 41 2.37 19.23 -13.50
N GLN A 42 1.92 18.98 -12.26
CA GLN A 42 1.92 19.96 -11.17
C GLN A 42 2.20 19.27 -9.85
N ARG A 43 2.94 19.96 -8.97
CA ARG A 43 3.07 19.53 -7.58
C ARG A 43 1.76 19.79 -6.81
N PRO A 44 1.48 19.06 -5.72
CA PRO A 44 0.30 19.29 -4.90
C PRO A 44 0.21 20.70 -4.30
N ASP A 45 1.35 21.38 -4.14
CA ASP A 45 1.44 22.78 -3.66
C ASP A 45 1.26 23.82 -4.79
N GLY A 46 1.02 23.37 -6.03
CA GLY A 46 0.87 24.23 -7.21
C GLY A 46 2.19 24.70 -7.82
N GLY A 47 3.33 24.17 -7.38
CA GLY A 47 4.64 24.48 -7.95
C GLY A 47 4.83 23.89 -9.35
N ASP A 48 5.66 24.57 -10.14
CA ASP A 48 6.14 24.08 -11.43
C ASP A 48 6.90 22.76 -11.27
N VAL A 49 6.78 21.88 -12.27
CA VAL A 49 7.52 20.62 -12.35
C VAL A 49 8.35 20.60 -13.62
N THR A 50 9.53 20.01 -13.53
CA THR A 50 10.37 19.72 -14.69
C THR A 50 9.93 18.44 -15.38
N GLU A 51 10.26 18.30 -16.67
CA GLU A 51 9.99 17.06 -17.42
C GLU A 51 10.65 15.83 -16.77
N GLN A 52 11.83 16.00 -16.17
CA GLN A 52 12.53 14.93 -15.47
C GLN A 52 11.77 14.48 -14.22
N GLU A 53 11.20 15.41 -13.45
CA GLU A 53 10.37 15.07 -12.29
C GLU A 53 9.09 14.36 -12.68
N VAL A 54 8.46 14.78 -13.78
CA VAL A 54 7.28 14.08 -14.34
C VAL A 54 7.66 12.64 -14.71
N ALA A 55 8.78 12.44 -15.41
CA ALA A 55 9.24 11.10 -15.80
C ALA A 55 9.50 10.20 -14.58
N VAL A 56 10.19 10.71 -13.56
CA VAL A 56 10.46 9.98 -12.32
C VAL A 56 9.17 9.67 -11.56
N ALA A 57 8.23 10.62 -11.47
CA ALA A 57 6.95 10.41 -10.82
C ALA A 57 6.14 9.31 -11.54
N CYS A 58 6.07 9.35 -12.87
CA CYS A 58 5.37 8.33 -13.64
C CYS A 58 5.99 6.94 -13.48
N GLN A 59 7.33 6.85 -13.45
CA GLN A 59 8.02 5.59 -13.19
C GLN A 59 7.67 5.07 -11.78
N SER A 60 7.72 5.94 -10.77
CA SER A 60 7.40 5.56 -9.39
C SER A 60 5.95 5.07 -9.24
N LEU A 61 4.98 5.67 -9.96
CA LEU A 61 3.60 5.17 -9.96
C LEU A 61 3.47 3.77 -10.55
N ASN A 62 4.26 3.43 -11.56
CA ASN A 62 4.28 2.09 -12.12
C ASN A 62 4.83 1.06 -11.13
N GLU A 63 5.91 1.42 -10.43
CA GLU A 63 6.49 0.59 -9.36
C GLU A 63 5.49 0.38 -8.21
N ILE A 64 4.82 1.45 -7.76
CA ILE A 64 3.78 1.36 -6.74
C ILE A 64 2.61 0.49 -7.22
N GLY A 65 2.19 0.62 -8.48
CA GLY A 65 1.13 -0.20 -9.05
C GLY A 65 1.47 -1.70 -9.02
N MET A 66 2.72 -2.07 -9.29
CA MET A 66 3.17 -3.47 -9.19
C MET A 66 3.09 -3.99 -7.76
N ILE A 67 3.56 -3.21 -6.77
CA ILE A 67 3.50 -3.56 -5.35
C ILE A 67 2.04 -3.78 -4.91
N LEU A 68 1.16 -2.83 -5.26
CA LEU A 68 -0.26 -2.91 -4.91
C LEU A 68 -0.93 -4.14 -5.52
N VAL A 69 -0.60 -4.51 -6.77
CA VAL A 69 -1.10 -5.74 -7.40
C VAL A 69 -0.60 -6.99 -6.66
N GLU A 70 0.68 -7.06 -6.29
CA GLU A 70 1.23 -8.16 -5.51
C GLU A 70 0.55 -8.31 -4.13
N ASP A 71 0.19 -7.18 -3.52
CA ASP A 71 -0.53 -7.12 -2.25
C ASP A 71 -2.05 -7.41 -2.37
N GLY A 72 -2.53 -7.66 -3.59
CA GLY A 72 -3.92 -8.02 -3.86
C GLY A 72 -4.87 -6.82 -3.92
N TYR A 73 -4.36 -5.64 -4.26
CA TYR A 73 -5.15 -4.51 -4.70
C TYR A 73 -5.42 -4.59 -6.20
N CYS A 74 -6.42 -3.84 -6.64
CA CYS A 74 -6.77 -3.68 -8.03
C CYS A 74 -6.95 -2.20 -8.36
N TRP A 75 -6.65 -1.85 -9.60
CA TRP A 75 -6.90 -0.52 -10.13
C TRP A 75 -8.34 -0.43 -10.65
N SER A 76 -9.08 0.58 -10.19
CA SER A 76 -10.37 0.95 -10.78
C SER A 76 -10.17 2.12 -11.73
N ARG A 77 -10.36 1.92 -13.03
CA ARG A 77 -10.33 2.99 -14.04
C ARG A 77 -11.52 3.94 -13.86
N ARG A 78 -12.67 3.44 -13.40
CA ARG A 78 -13.87 4.25 -13.17
C ARG A 78 -13.64 5.28 -12.08
N GLU A 79 -13.17 4.84 -10.92
CA GLU A 79 -12.89 5.72 -9.78
C GLU A 79 -11.51 6.40 -9.90
N GLN A 80 -10.65 5.90 -10.80
CA GLN A 80 -9.23 6.26 -10.87
C GLN A 80 -8.54 6.12 -9.52
N GLU A 81 -8.72 4.96 -8.88
CA GLU A 81 -8.23 4.68 -7.54
C GLU A 81 -7.90 3.20 -7.32
N TRP A 82 -7.04 2.91 -6.32
CA TRP A 82 -6.69 1.56 -5.90
C TRP A 82 -7.60 1.04 -4.79
N PHE A 83 -8.03 -0.22 -4.91
CA PHE A 83 -8.88 -0.88 -3.92
C PHE A 83 -8.39 -2.28 -3.57
N PRO A 84 -8.55 -2.75 -2.32
CA PRO A 84 -8.34 -4.15 -1.97
C PRO A 84 -9.27 -5.06 -2.79
N ALA A 85 -8.72 -5.91 -3.65
CA ALA A 85 -9.51 -6.65 -4.64
C ALA A 85 -10.53 -7.61 -4.00
N ARG A 86 -10.20 -8.14 -2.82
CA ARG A 86 -11.08 -9.06 -2.07
C ARG A 86 -12.34 -8.36 -1.54
N SER A 87 -12.23 -7.08 -1.21
CA SER A 87 -13.32 -6.28 -0.63
C SER A 87 -14.14 -5.54 -1.69
N TYR A 88 -13.55 -5.30 -2.87
CA TYR A 88 -14.12 -4.46 -3.92
C TYR A 88 -14.08 -5.12 -5.30
N ALA A 89 -14.38 -6.42 -5.38
CA ALA A 89 -14.31 -7.20 -6.62
C ALA A 89 -15.16 -6.63 -7.78
N GLY A 90 -16.20 -5.84 -7.49
CA GLY A 90 -17.03 -5.16 -8.50
C GLY A 90 -16.48 -3.81 -8.99
N LEU A 91 -15.42 -3.29 -8.37
CA LEU A 91 -14.73 -2.05 -8.76
C LEU A 91 -13.41 -2.31 -9.47
N CYS A 92 -12.86 -3.51 -9.33
CA CYS A 92 -11.70 -3.98 -10.07
C CYS A 92 -12.10 -4.15 -11.53
N ASP A 93 -11.53 -3.34 -12.42
CA ASP A 93 -11.66 -3.59 -13.84
C ASP A 93 -10.91 -4.88 -14.18
N LYS A 94 -11.61 -5.84 -14.78
CA LYS A 94 -11.00 -7.07 -15.31
C LYS A 94 -10.20 -6.80 -16.58
#